data_AF-A0A931MBJ7-F1
#
_entry.id   AF-A0A931MBJ7-F1
#
_cell.length_a   1.000
_cell.length_b   1.000
_cell.length_c   1.000
_cell.angle_alpha   90.00
_cell.angle_beta   90.00
_cell.angle_gamma   90.00
#
_symmetry.space_group_name_H-M   'P 1'
#
loop_
_entity.id
_entity.type
_entity.pdbx_description
1 polymer ?
#
loop_
_entity_poly.entity_id
_entity_poly.type
_entity_poly.pdbx_seq_one_letter_code
_entity_poly.pdbx_strand_id
1 'polypeptide(L)'
;FNILSLHGWETQLNDEAFINATGSYNYHLFKKQKDNPWLDAYASAAVSLGNNLTNASVGLKLKIGSFEKAFQSVAWNSRIQKSKQLPAYRKNHEAYIYFEPQLTYQVYNAVLQGGLFKEDSAKGFFYTSTRPIVYQHNWGLLFAQNHWTIQFGYTFRTREAKHQIAIENYGTVRLGYRFR
;
A
#
# COMPACT_ATOMS: atom_id res chain seq x y z
N PHE A 1 25.22 19.58 14.60
CA PHE A 1 24.17 18.53 14.63
C PHE A 1 24.73 17.33 15.36
N ASN A 2 24.27 17.07 16.58
CA ASN A 2 24.73 15.97 17.42
C ASN A 2 23.64 14.90 17.42
N ILE A 3 23.60 14.11 16.34
CA ILE A 3 22.63 13.01 16.21
C ILE A 3 23.22 11.85 17.03
N LEU A 4 22.50 11.43 18.07
CA LEU A 4 22.90 10.32 18.95
C LEU A 4 23.40 9.12 18.13
N SER A 5 24.54 8.54 18.53
CA SER A 5 25.05 7.30 17.94
C SER A 5 24.06 6.16 18.20
N LEU A 6 23.34 5.75 17.16
CA LEU A 6 22.39 4.65 17.19
C LEU A 6 23.14 3.35 17.51
N HIS A 7 22.99 2.83 18.73
CA HIS A 7 23.47 1.49 19.08
C HIS A 7 22.59 0.43 18.39
N GLY A 8 23.20 -0.61 17.81
CA GLY A 8 22.47 -1.75 17.21
C GLY A 8 22.74 -2.00 15.72
N TRP A 9 23.45 -1.09 15.03
CA TRP A 9 23.93 -1.32 13.66
C TRP A 9 24.97 -2.43 13.60
N GLU A 10 25.71 -2.65 14.69
CA GLU A 10 26.68 -3.75 14.81
C GLU A 10 26.00 -5.13 14.80
N THR A 11 24.70 -5.18 15.05
CA THR A 11 23.86 -6.39 15.07
C THR A 11 22.82 -6.40 13.94
N GLN A 12 23.06 -5.67 12.86
CA GLN A 12 22.20 -5.68 11.69
C GLN A 12 22.31 -7.01 10.94
N LEU A 13 21.18 -7.50 10.41
CA LEU A 13 21.15 -8.66 9.52
C LEU A 13 22.11 -8.51 8.33
N ASN A 14 22.69 -9.64 7.90
CA ASN A 14 23.64 -9.67 6.80
C ASN A 14 22.97 -9.29 5.46
N ASP A 15 23.77 -8.72 4.56
CA ASP A 15 23.32 -8.44 3.19
C ASP A 15 22.99 -9.74 2.45
N GLU A 16 21.80 -9.80 1.83
CA GLU A 16 21.35 -10.89 0.95
C GLU A 16 20.71 -10.31 -0.31
N ALA A 17 20.92 -10.97 -1.45
CA ALA A 17 20.24 -10.61 -2.69
C ALA A 17 18.80 -11.09 -2.65
N PHE A 18 17.86 -10.19 -2.97
CA PHE A 18 16.43 -10.48 -2.87
C PHE A 18 15.71 -10.45 -4.22
N ILE A 19 14.84 -11.43 -4.43
CA ILE A 19 13.92 -11.54 -5.56
C ILE A 19 12.53 -11.82 -4.99
N ASN A 20 11.56 -10.97 -5.35
CA ASN A 20 10.16 -11.13 -4.99
C ASN A 20 9.29 -11.00 -6.25
N ALA A 21 8.26 -11.85 -6.34
CA ALA A 21 7.18 -11.73 -7.30
C ALA A 21 5.88 -11.43 -6.55
N THR A 22 5.13 -10.41 -6.99
CA THR A 22 3.84 -10.04 -6.39
C THR A 22 2.75 -10.06 -7.45
N GLY A 23 1.69 -10.83 -7.21
CA GLY A 23 0.45 -10.82 -7.98
C GLY A 23 -0.65 -10.13 -7.20
N SER A 24 -1.48 -9.32 -7.87
CA SER A 24 -2.66 -8.71 -7.25
C SER A 24 -3.87 -8.74 -8.18
N TYR A 25 -5.05 -8.84 -7.59
CA TYR A 25 -6.32 -8.84 -8.29
C TYR A 25 -7.32 -7.95 -7.54
N ASN A 26 -8.03 -7.10 -8.29
CA ASN A 26 -9.01 -6.18 -7.76
C ASN A 26 -10.35 -6.43 -8.44
N TYR A 27 -11.34 -6.86 -7.66
CA TYR A 27 -12.70 -7.13 -8.10
C TYR A 27 -13.62 -5.96 -7.75
N HIS A 28 -14.24 -5.35 -8.75
CA HIS A 28 -15.20 -4.28 -8.57
C HIS A 28 -16.52 -4.85 -8.02
N LEU A 29 -16.92 -4.44 -6.83
CA LEU A 29 -18.09 -4.98 -6.14
C LEU A 29 -19.41 -4.44 -6.73
N PHE A 30 -19.42 -3.24 -7.29
CA PHE A 30 -20.59 -2.65 -7.93
C PHE A 30 -20.53 -2.80 -9.44
N LYS A 31 -21.30 -3.75 -9.99
CA LYS A 31 -21.36 -4.01 -11.45
C LYS A 31 -21.80 -2.79 -12.27
N LYS A 32 -22.51 -1.82 -11.67
CA LYS A 32 -23.04 -0.63 -12.33
C LYS A 32 -22.78 0.62 -11.49
N GLN A 33 -21.67 1.30 -11.76
CA GLN A 33 -21.39 2.65 -11.23
C GLN A 33 -22.50 3.67 -11.57
N LYS A 34 -23.34 3.37 -12.58
CA LYS A 34 -24.48 4.20 -12.99
C LYS A 34 -25.58 4.26 -11.91
N ASP A 35 -25.75 3.20 -11.12
CA ASP A 35 -26.82 3.12 -10.12
C ASP A 35 -26.42 3.82 -8.81
N ASN A 36 -25.11 3.87 -8.51
CA ASN A 36 -24.55 4.59 -7.37
C ASN A 36 -23.31 5.39 -7.79
N PRO A 37 -23.48 6.58 -8.39
CA PRO A 37 -22.35 7.38 -8.91
C PRO A 37 -21.48 7.99 -7.80
N TRP A 38 -21.90 7.89 -6.54
CA TRP A 38 -21.28 8.49 -5.37
C TRP A 38 -20.62 7.46 -4.43
N LEU A 39 -20.86 6.16 -4.64
CA LEU A 39 -20.24 5.06 -3.88
C LEU A 39 -19.56 4.07 -4.83
N ASP A 40 -18.30 3.73 -4.56
CA ASP A 40 -17.52 2.77 -5.32
C ASP A 40 -16.73 1.86 -4.37
N ALA A 41 -16.65 0.57 -4.68
CA ALA A 41 -16.04 -0.42 -3.80
C ALA A 41 -15.34 -1.54 -4.56
N TYR A 42 -14.14 -1.90 -4.11
CA TYR A 42 -13.36 -3.00 -4.67
C TYR A 42 -12.96 -3.96 -3.57
N ALA A 43 -13.05 -5.26 -3.85
CA ALA A 43 -12.31 -6.26 -3.11
C ALA A 43 -10.95 -6.47 -3.77
N SER A 44 -9.92 -6.62 -2.96
CA SER A 44 -8.54 -6.80 -3.41
C SER A 44 -7.97 -8.05 -2.77
N ALA A 45 -7.19 -8.79 -3.55
CA ALA A 45 -6.38 -9.89 -3.08
C ALA A 45 -4.98 -9.75 -3.68
N ALA A 46 -3.95 -9.97 -2.89
CA ALA A 46 -2.57 -9.97 -3.37
C ALA A 46 -1.79 -11.11 -2.73
N VAL A 47 -0.79 -11.61 -3.44
CA VAL A 47 0.13 -12.63 -2.96
C VAL A 47 1.53 -12.21 -3.39
N SER A 48 2.47 -12.24 -2.44
CA SER A 48 3.90 -12.06 -2.71
C SER A 48 4.62 -13.35 -2.37
N LEU A 49 5.51 -13.79 -3.27
CA LEU A 49 6.36 -14.96 -3.10
C LEU A 49 7.79 -14.58 -3.44
N GLY A 50 8.72 -14.90 -2.56
CA GLY A 50 10.13 -14.61 -2.78
C GLY A 50 10.96 -14.78 -1.52
N ASN A 51 12.26 -14.56 -1.67
CA ASN A 51 13.21 -14.74 -0.58
C ASN A 51 13.38 -13.50 0.30
N ASN A 52 12.62 -12.43 0.05
CA ASN A 52 12.51 -11.29 0.95
C ASN A 52 11.16 -11.26 1.67
N LEU A 53 10.06 -11.46 0.91
CA LEU A 53 8.72 -11.38 1.46
C LEU A 53 7.84 -12.48 0.87
N THR A 54 7.27 -13.31 1.74
CA THR A 54 6.20 -14.24 1.37
C THR A 54 4.96 -13.97 2.22
N ASN A 55 3.90 -13.48 1.57
CA ASN A 55 2.64 -13.17 2.23
C ASN A 55 1.45 -13.27 1.27
N ALA A 56 0.26 -13.31 1.86
CA ALA A 56 -1.00 -13.15 1.16
C ALA A 56 -1.81 -12.08 1.86
N SER A 57 -2.47 -11.20 1.11
CA SER A 57 -3.33 -10.17 1.67
C SER A 57 -4.68 -10.12 0.98
N VAL A 58 -5.68 -9.73 1.75
CA VAL A 58 -7.02 -9.42 1.28
C VAL A 58 -7.42 -8.06 1.84
N GLY A 59 -8.11 -7.26 1.04
CA GLY A 59 -8.51 -5.93 1.45
C GLY A 59 -9.76 -5.46 0.75
N LEU A 60 -10.37 -4.43 1.31
CA LEU A 60 -11.47 -3.72 0.69
C LEU A 60 -11.03 -2.30 0.43
N LYS A 61 -11.48 -1.71 -0.67
CA LYS A 61 -11.28 -0.30 -0.99
C LYS A 61 -12.64 0.32 -1.19
N LEU A 62 -13.06 1.15 -0.25
CA LEU A 62 -14.30 1.90 -0.29
C LEU A 62 -13.98 3.35 -0.68
N LYS A 63 -14.75 3.90 -1.62
CA LYS A 63 -14.65 5.29 -2.05
C LYS A 63 -16.02 5.92 -2.03
N ILE A 64 -16.13 7.10 -1.44
CA ILE A 64 -17.37 7.87 -1.36
C ILE A 64 -17.08 9.29 -1.87
N GLY A 65 -17.87 9.75 -2.84
CA GLY A 65 -17.73 11.09 -3.44
C GLY A 65 -17.86 11.08 -4.95
N SER A 66 -17.20 12.04 -5.61
CA SER A 66 -17.16 12.12 -7.07
C SER A 66 -15.84 11.55 -7.58
N PHE A 67 -15.90 10.43 -8.27
CA PHE A 67 -14.75 9.75 -8.84
C PHE A 67 -15.02 9.38 -10.31
N GLU A 68 -13.97 9.34 -11.12
CA GLU A 68 -14.05 8.82 -12.49
C GLU A 68 -14.02 7.29 -12.52
N LYS A 69 -14.31 6.70 -13.68
CA LYS A 69 -14.23 5.24 -13.89
C LYS A 69 -12.85 4.71 -13.48
N ALA A 70 -12.78 3.47 -12.97
CA ALA A 70 -11.55 2.82 -12.48
C ALA A 70 -10.34 2.95 -13.42
N PHE A 71 -10.53 2.81 -14.74
CA PHE A 71 -9.47 2.93 -15.75
C PHE A 71 -8.98 4.37 -16.02
N GLN A 72 -9.63 5.38 -15.43
CA GLN A 72 -9.34 6.80 -15.63
C GLN A 72 -9.06 7.55 -14.32
N SER A 73 -9.23 6.90 -13.16
CA SER A 73 -9.08 7.52 -11.84
C SER A 73 -7.63 7.47 -11.34
N VAL A 74 -7.26 8.49 -10.57
CA VAL A 74 -5.98 8.62 -9.87
C VAL A 74 -5.74 7.45 -8.89
N ALA A 75 -6.81 6.81 -8.40
CA ALA A 75 -6.75 5.72 -7.43
C ALA A 75 -5.89 4.50 -7.88
N TRP A 76 -5.62 4.37 -9.18
CA TRP A 76 -4.88 3.24 -9.77
C TRP A 76 -3.64 3.67 -10.57
N ASN A 77 -3.15 4.91 -10.43
CA ASN A 77 -2.03 5.47 -11.22
C ASN A 77 -2.21 5.36 -12.76
N SER A 78 -3.41 5.05 -13.24
CA SER A 78 -3.69 4.75 -14.66
C SER A 78 -4.02 5.99 -15.51
N ARG A 79 -3.76 7.21 -15.00
CA ARG A 79 -3.97 8.46 -15.77
C ARG A 79 -2.83 8.80 -16.74
N ILE A 80 -2.06 7.80 -17.17
CA ILE A 80 -1.07 7.90 -18.26
C ILE A 80 -1.72 7.32 -19.54
N GLN A 81 -2.59 8.08 -20.20
CA GLN A 81 -3.05 7.74 -21.54
C GLN A 81 -2.86 8.93 -22.49
N LYS A 82 -1.90 8.77 -23.40
CA LYS A 82 -1.64 9.63 -24.55
C LYS A 82 -2.48 9.11 -25.73
N SER A 83 -3.81 9.23 -25.67
CA SER A 83 -4.66 8.90 -26.82
C SER A 83 -5.63 10.04 -27.12
N LYS A 84 -5.48 10.64 -28.30
CA LYS A 84 -6.29 11.75 -28.84
C LYS A 84 -7.74 11.34 -29.19
N GLN A 85 -8.19 10.12 -28.87
CA GLN A 85 -9.41 9.53 -29.44
C GLN A 85 -10.36 8.88 -28.42
N LEU A 86 -10.24 9.15 -27.12
CA LEU A 86 -11.27 8.77 -26.15
C LEU A 86 -12.11 9.99 -25.76
N PRO A 87 -13.44 9.85 -25.62
CA PRO A 87 -14.33 10.97 -25.31
C PRO A 87 -13.82 11.65 -24.04
N ALA A 88 -13.73 12.98 -24.10
CA ALA A 88 -13.25 13.84 -23.05
C ALA A 88 -13.71 13.36 -21.66
N TYR A 89 -12.78 13.39 -20.70
CA TYR A 89 -13.04 13.19 -19.27
C TYR A 89 -14.46 13.67 -18.91
N ARG A 90 -15.30 12.79 -18.33
CA ARG A 90 -16.70 13.17 -18.02
C ARG A 90 -16.77 14.16 -16.86
N LYS A 91 -15.75 14.20 -16.00
CA LYS A 91 -15.61 15.17 -14.91
C LYS A 91 -14.19 15.73 -14.89
N ASN A 92 -14.06 17.05 -14.96
CA ASN A 92 -12.79 17.78 -14.80
C ASN A 92 -12.30 17.80 -13.34
N HIS A 93 -13.06 17.17 -12.43
CA HIS A 93 -12.89 17.21 -10.98
C HIS A 93 -13.22 15.85 -10.36
N GLU A 94 -12.28 15.29 -9.59
CA GLU A 94 -12.49 14.15 -8.69
C GLU A 94 -12.30 14.63 -7.25
N ALA A 95 -13.24 14.28 -6.39
CA ALA A 95 -13.19 14.59 -4.96
C ALA A 95 -13.83 13.43 -4.21
N TYR A 96 -13.04 12.64 -3.50
CA TYR A 96 -13.55 11.48 -2.78
C TYR A 96 -12.80 11.21 -1.48
N ILE A 97 -13.52 10.61 -0.55
CA ILE A 97 -12.99 10.01 0.66
C ILE A 97 -12.77 8.53 0.37
N TYR A 98 -11.66 7.98 0.82
CA TYR A 98 -11.39 6.54 0.72
C TYR A 98 -11.12 5.92 2.10
N PHE A 99 -11.52 4.66 2.22
CA PHE A 99 -11.19 3.79 3.34
C PHE A 99 -10.75 2.43 2.78
N GLU A 100 -9.56 1.99 3.17
CA GLU A 100 -8.88 0.83 2.62
C GLU A 100 -8.38 -0.09 3.74
N PRO A 101 -9.26 -0.89 4.37
CA PRO A 101 -8.83 -1.92 5.31
C PRO A 101 -8.23 -3.11 4.56
N GLN A 102 -7.11 -3.61 5.07
CA GLN A 102 -6.36 -4.74 4.55
C GLN A 102 -5.92 -5.66 5.69
N LEU A 103 -6.07 -6.95 5.47
CA LEU A 103 -5.52 -7.99 6.31
C LEU A 103 -4.45 -8.74 5.53
N THR A 104 -3.28 -8.88 6.14
CA THR A 104 -2.13 -9.58 5.52
C THR A 104 -1.74 -10.75 6.41
N TYR A 105 -1.68 -11.93 5.80
CA TYR A 105 -1.09 -13.12 6.39
C TYR A 105 0.39 -13.20 6.02
N GLN A 106 1.27 -13.01 6.99
CA GLN A 106 2.72 -12.97 6.80
C GLN A 106 3.33 -14.35 7.10
N VAL A 107 3.84 -15.02 6.06
CA VAL A 107 4.50 -16.33 6.19
C VAL A 107 5.98 -16.13 6.47
N TYR A 108 6.64 -15.28 5.68
CA TYR A 108 8.08 -15.03 5.77
C TYR A 108 8.40 -13.57 5.53
N ASN A 109 9.25 -12.98 6.38
CA ASN A 109 9.75 -11.62 6.21
C ASN A 109 11.24 -11.58 6.57
N ALA A 110 12.10 -11.41 5.55
CA ALA A 110 13.55 -11.38 5.71
C ALA A 110 14.04 -10.28 6.65
N VAL A 111 13.32 -9.15 6.75
CA VAL A 111 13.66 -8.03 7.65
C VAL A 111 13.52 -8.41 9.12
N LEU A 112 12.62 -9.36 9.43
CA LEU A 112 12.36 -9.81 10.81
C LEU A 112 13.02 -11.15 11.14
N GLN A 113 13.22 -12.00 10.13
CA GLN A 113 13.66 -13.38 10.31
C GLN A 113 15.09 -13.66 9.81
N GLY A 114 15.74 -12.71 9.13
CA GLY A 114 17.01 -12.97 8.43
C GLY A 114 16.80 -13.58 7.05
N GLY A 115 17.86 -13.58 6.25
CA GLY A 115 17.85 -14.08 4.87
C GLY A 115 17.51 -15.58 4.78
N LEU A 116 16.94 -16.01 3.65
CA LEU A 116 16.50 -17.40 3.46
C LEU A 116 17.65 -18.33 3.07
N PHE A 117 18.71 -17.78 2.47
CA PHE A 117 19.83 -18.54 1.93
C PHE A 117 21.09 -18.47 2.79
N LYS A 118 21.17 -17.50 3.70
CA LYS A 118 22.21 -17.45 4.72
C LYS A 118 21.63 -17.95 6.04
N GLU A 119 22.26 -18.97 6.61
CA GLU A 119 22.06 -19.29 8.01
C GLU A 119 22.59 -18.12 8.84
N ASP A 120 21.74 -17.14 9.12
CA ASP A 120 21.94 -16.25 10.26
C ASP A 120 21.61 -17.08 11.52
N SER A 121 22.38 -18.15 11.79
CA SER A 121 22.20 -19.04 12.96
C SER A 121 23.14 -18.67 14.11
N ALA A 122 23.70 -17.45 14.10
CA ALA A 122 24.64 -16.98 15.10
C ALA A 122 23.98 -16.09 16.16
N LYS A 123 24.11 -16.51 17.43
CA LYS A 123 23.82 -15.74 18.63
C LYS A 123 24.24 -14.27 18.48
N GLY A 124 23.29 -13.34 18.39
CA GLY A 124 23.59 -11.91 18.36
C GLY A 124 22.62 -11.01 17.57
N PHE A 125 21.85 -11.55 16.63
CA PHE A 125 20.89 -10.76 15.85
C PHE A 125 19.48 -10.75 16.48
N PHE A 126 18.73 -9.67 16.28
CA PHE A 126 17.37 -9.51 16.79
C PHE A 126 16.36 -10.35 15.98
N TYR A 127 16.36 -11.67 16.16
CA TYR A 127 15.31 -12.53 15.62
C TYR A 127 14.00 -12.30 16.37
N THR A 128 12.94 -11.97 15.65
CA THR A 128 11.60 -11.88 16.23
C THR A 128 10.64 -12.66 15.35
N SER A 129 9.85 -13.55 15.95
CA SER A 129 8.83 -14.25 15.18
C SER A 129 7.86 -13.21 14.62
N THR A 130 7.55 -13.35 13.33
CA THR A 130 6.50 -12.58 12.68
C THR A 130 5.17 -12.85 13.36
N ARG A 131 4.34 -11.81 13.50
CA ARG A 131 2.92 -12.02 13.75
C ARG A 131 2.31 -12.51 12.44
N PRO A 132 1.64 -13.66 12.43
CA PRO A 132 1.15 -14.25 11.19
C PRO A 132 0.05 -13.39 10.57
N ILE A 133 -0.61 -12.52 11.34
CA ILE A 133 -1.69 -11.66 10.86
C ILE A 133 -1.36 -10.20 11.19
N VAL A 134 -1.35 -9.38 10.15
CA VAL A 134 -1.08 -7.93 10.21
C VAL A 134 -2.28 -7.22 9.61
N TYR A 135 -2.92 -6.37 10.42
CA TYR A 135 -4.00 -5.50 9.98
C TYR A 135 -3.45 -4.12 9.64
N GLN A 136 -3.90 -3.57 8.53
CA GLN A 136 -3.62 -2.20 8.12
C GLN A 136 -4.92 -1.57 7.65
N HIS A 137 -5.11 -0.28 7.90
CA HIS A 137 -6.08 0.47 7.12
C HIS A 137 -5.51 1.82 6.73
N ASN A 138 -5.82 2.21 5.50
CA ASN A 138 -5.54 3.56 5.01
C ASN A 138 -6.87 4.30 4.87
N TRP A 139 -6.88 5.58 5.22
CA TRP A 139 -8.02 6.42 4.92
C TRP A 139 -7.57 7.83 4.57
N GLY A 140 -8.39 8.54 3.82
CA GLY A 140 -8.00 9.87 3.42
C GLY A 140 -8.91 10.52 2.41
N LEU A 141 -8.44 11.65 1.91
CA LEU A 141 -9.14 12.53 0.99
C LEU A 141 -8.29 12.66 -0.27
N LEU A 142 -8.93 12.59 -1.43
CA LEU A 142 -8.31 12.89 -2.70
C LEU A 142 -9.11 13.97 -3.41
N PHE A 143 -8.39 14.99 -3.88
CA PHE A 143 -8.91 16.05 -4.74
C PHE A 143 -8.05 16.14 -5.99
N ALA A 144 -8.65 16.00 -7.16
CA ALA A 144 -7.99 16.20 -8.43
C ALA A 144 -8.82 17.16 -9.29
N GLN A 145 -8.17 18.19 -9.82
CA GLN A 145 -8.80 19.18 -10.70
C GLN A 145 -7.83 19.54 -11.82
N ASN A 146 -8.27 19.38 -13.06
CA ASN A 146 -7.48 19.65 -14.27
C ASN A 146 -6.12 18.94 -14.31
N HIS A 147 -5.07 19.67 -13.93
CA HIS A 147 -3.66 19.26 -13.92
C HIS A 147 -3.13 18.97 -12.51
N TRP A 148 -3.89 19.33 -11.47
CA TRP A 148 -3.49 19.19 -10.09
C TRP A 148 -4.14 17.97 -9.45
N THR A 149 -3.40 17.32 -8.57
CA THR A 149 -3.87 16.22 -7.73
C THR A 149 -3.27 16.43 -6.34
N ILE A 150 -4.13 16.40 -5.33
CA ILE A 150 -3.77 16.54 -3.93
C ILE A 150 -4.41 15.38 -3.19
N GLN A 151 -3.61 14.66 -2.41
CA GLN A 151 -4.10 13.58 -1.57
C GLN A 151 -3.57 13.77 -0.15
N PHE A 152 -4.47 13.66 0.80
CA PHE A 152 -4.16 13.50 2.21
C PHE A 152 -4.55 12.09 2.61
N GLY A 153 -3.69 11.43 3.37
CA GLY A 153 -3.92 10.07 3.83
C GLY A 153 -3.37 9.86 5.23
N TYR A 154 -3.95 8.91 5.92
CA TYR A 154 -3.46 8.38 7.16
C TYR A 154 -3.43 6.86 7.05
N THR A 155 -2.31 6.27 7.46
CA THR A 155 -2.13 4.84 7.50
C THR A 155 -1.96 4.42 8.94
N PHE A 156 -2.77 3.45 9.36
CA PHE A 156 -2.60 2.72 10.61
C PHE A 156 -2.19 1.30 10.29
N ARG A 157 -1.13 0.80 10.91
CA ARG A 157 -0.65 -0.56 10.71
C ARG A 157 -0.35 -1.20 12.06
N THR A 158 -0.96 -2.35 12.31
CA THR A 158 -0.68 -3.14 13.52
C THR A 158 0.73 -3.71 13.47
N ARG A 159 1.26 -4.06 14.64
CA ARG A 159 2.59 -4.65 14.82
C ARG A 159 2.80 -5.88 13.94
N GLU A 160 3.96 -5.95 13.29
CA GLU A 160 4.39 -7.08 12.48
C GLU A 160 5.27 -8.06 13.25
N ALA A 161 5.98 -7.58 14.28
CA ALA A 161 6.85 -8.38 15.13
C ALA A 161 6.24 -8.60 16.52
N LYS A 162 6.46 -9.78 17.11
CA LYS A 162 5.98 -10.10 18.47
C LYS A 162 6.50 -9.10 19.53
N HIS A 163 7.74 -8.66 19.38
CA HIS A 163 8.42 -7.75 20.32
C HIS A 163 8.35 -6.26 19.94
N GLN A 164 7.57 -5.89 18.92
CA GLN A 164 7.39 -4.48 18.56
C GLN A 164 6.59 -3.75 19.65
N ILE A 165 7.17 -2.67 20.20
CA ILE A 165 6.58 -1.90 21.31
C ILE A 165 5.56 -0.88 20.77
N ALA A 166 5.85 -0.23 19.64
CA ALA A 166 5.02 0.81 19.05
C ALA A 166 4.16 0.30 17.88
N ILE A 167 3.00 0.91 17.70
CA ILE A 167 2.18 0.75 16.48
C ILE A 167 2.69 1.75 15.46
N GLU A 168 2.73 1.36 14.19
CA GLU A 168 3.18 2.24 13.11
C GLU A 168 2.00 3.00 12.53
N ASN A 169 2.06 4.32 12.67
CA ASN A 169 1.07 5.23 12.13
C ASN A 169 1.78 6.41 11.47
N TYR A 170 1.36 6.78 10.26
CA TYR A 170 1.93 7.92 9.57
C TYR A 170 0.90 8.62 8.69
N GLY A 171 1.09 9.93 8.54
CA GLY A 171 0.38 10.75 7.57
C GLY A 171 1.08 10.72 6.22
N THR A 172 0.30 10.76 5.15
CA THR A 172 0.78 10.88 3.77
C THR A 172 0.18 12.12 3.14
N VAL A 173 1.03 12.94 2.52
CA VAL A 173 0.60 14.01 1.62
C VAL A 173 1.18 13.71 0.25
N ARG A 174 0.33 13.66 -0.78
CA ARG A 174 0.78 13.56 -2.18
C ARG A 174 0.30 14.77 -2.96
N LEU A 175 1.23 15.37 -3.69
CA LEU A 175 0.97 16.45 -4.63
C LEU A 175 1.43 15.97 -6.01
N GLY A 176 0.54 16.10 -6.99
CA GLY A 176 0.82 15.74 -8.38
C GLY A 176 0.45 16.90 -9.29
N TYR A 177 1.34 17.20 -10.24
CA TYR A 177 1.07 18.12 -11.33
C TYR A 177 1.30 17.40 -12.66
N ARG A 178 0.36 17.54 -13.59
CA ARG A 178 0.44 16.96 -14.93
C ARG A 178 0.76 18.03 -15.96
N PHE A 179 1.96 17.99 -16.51
CA PHE A 179 2.36 18.80 -17.67
C PHE A 179 1.64 18.32 -18.94
N ARG A 180 1.44 19.24 -19.91
CA ARG A 180 0.90 18.91 -21.24
C ARG A 180 2.04 18.62 -22.21
#